data_AF-A0A4V1UXG1-F1
#
_entry.id   AF-A0A4V1UXG1-F1
#
_cell.length_a   1.000
_cell.length_b   1.000
_cell.length_c   1.000
_cell.angle_alpha   90.00
_cell.angle_beta   90.00
_cell.angle_gamma   90.00
#
_symmetry.space_group_name_H-M   'P 1'
#
loop_
_entity.id
_entity.type
_entity.pdbx_description
1 polymer ?
#
loop_
_entity_poly.entity_id
_entity_poly.type
_entity_poly.pdbx_seq_one_letter_code
_entity_poly.pdbx_strand_id
1 'polypeptide(L)'
;MQSSSRFPRFSMLALPLAVAFNTVAVQAQEPTPTTEPTPTATPKPTPTPKPVPQISIKDGKVKEGNSGQTSMEFVASLNSTAKTPITASYRTFGRTASGTTDFVNATGTVTFTAGQKSQVIKVEVIGDTKAEENETFLLKLTNPKGAALRDGEAVGTIINDDGATKPAAGSGKIAYVSGDFEAPGIFVVNSDGSNRTLLTDDYYASNPAWSPDGKKVAFYSYFFDDNNGYSYGIGVIDSNGKNRKQVIATNFSTGTKPVWSTDGKSLIYAGNSGLRIAAVSTSVVSQLTTNFYDSAPYAAGNKIVFVSYDTKTYRYQIYSISSKGTDRKQLTFDTDSSKSTPQISADGKIVVFQKAKQFSTELVALDVEKGTQRSLFESFNSNSLAPVLSRDGKKVAITSTDDNEVSTIYVADVLRGTITETATGTSPSINPGGGKITYVSTRDDNEEIYVMGTDGKAQTRLTTNTTEDLSPDFADGSVPKPVVTASSAPATSQVQGGGASANRS
;
A
#
# COMPACT_ATOMS: atom_id res chain seq x y z
N MET A 1 -30.03 50.33 -33.79
CA MET A 1 -28.88 50.95 -33.09
C MET A 1 -27.77 49.91 -32.99
N GLN A 2 -26.61 50.25 -33.53
CA GLN A 2 -25.39 49.45 -33.57
C GLN A 2 -24.68 49.44 -32.22
N SER A 3 -23.89 48.39 -31.97
CA SER A 3 -22.53 48.56 -31.45
C SER A 3 -21.70 47.33 -31.84
N SER A 4 -20.56 47.61 -32.46
CA SER A 4 -19.61 46.70 -33.08
C SER A 4 -18.23 46.92 -32.44
N SER A 5 -17.36 45.93 -32.47
CA SER A 5 -15.93 46.15 -32.76
C SER A 5 -15.23 44.82 -33.08
N ARG A 6 -14.60 44.81 -34.27
CA ARG A 6 -13.66 43.80 -34.77
C ARG A 6 -12.25 44.39 -34.65
N PHE A 7 -11.26 43.54 -34.43
CA PHE A 7 -9.84 43.83 -34.70
C PHE A 7 -9.32 42.89 -35.82
N PRO A 8 -8.51 43.38 -36.78
CA PRO A 8 -7.71 42.52 -37.64
C PRO A 8 -6.18 42.72 -37.47
N ARG A 9 -5.45 41.70 -37.93
CA ARG A 9 -3.98 41.52 -38.05
C ARG A 9 -3.33 42.50 -39.03
N PHE A 10 -2.00 42.70 -38.96
CA PHE A 10 -1.09 42.74 -40.14
C PHE A 10 0.40 42.55 -39.76
N SER A 11 1.22 42.25 -40.77
CA SER A 11 2.56 41.65 -40.77
C SER A 11 3.63 42.57 -41.41
N MET A 12 4.91 42.35 -41.06
CA MET A 12 6.23 42.61 -41.73
C MET A 12 6.47 43.79 -42.69
N LEU A 13 7.60 44.53 -42.53
CA LEU A 13 8.82 44.52 -43.40
C LEU A 13 9.92 45.54 -42.93
N ALA A 14 11.14 45.41 -43.45
CA ALA A 14 12.42 45.98 -42.97
C ALA A 14 12.98 47.22 -43.73
N LEU A 15 13.90 47.97 -43.05
CA LEU A 15 15.11 48.80 -43.43
C LEU A 15 15.14 49.60 -44.76
N PRO A 16 15.94 50.70 -44.97
CA PRO A 16 17.28 51.01 -44.38
C PRO A 16 17.60 52.52 -44.13
N LEU A 17 18.81 52.87 -43.67
CA LEU A 17 19.41 54.19 -43.98
C LEU A 17 20.96 54.20 -43.93
N ALA A 18 21.57 54.85 -44.94
CA ALA A 18 22.99 54.99 -45.22
C ALA A 18 23.55 56.36 -44.78
N VAL A 19 24.87 56.47 -44.56
CA VAL A 19 25.60 57.76 -44.59
C VAL A 19 26.98 57.59 -45.24
N ALA A 20 27.37 58.60 -46.03
CA ALA A 20 28.39 58.63 -47.06
C ALA A 20 29.84 58.88 -46.58
N PHE A 21 30.77 58.52 -47.46
CA PHE A 21 32.21 58.81 -47.39
C PHE A 21 32.54 60.24 -47.86
N ASN A 22 33.58 60.83 -47.29
CA ASN A 22 34.32 61.92 -47.94
C ASN A 22 35.82 61.65 -47.80
N THR A 23 36.51 61.65 -48.94
CA THR A 23 37.96 61.40 -49.07
C THR A 23 38.63 62.71 -49.47
N VAL A 24 39.69 63.12 -48.77
CA VAL A 24 40.62 64.16 -49.23
C VAL A 24 42.04 63.63 -49.06
N ALA A 25 42.81 63.64 -50.14
CA ALA A 25 44.20 63.24 -50.19
C ALA A 25 45.11 64.46 -50.11
N VAL A 26 46.18 64.43 -49.28
CA VAL A 26 47.36 65.29 -49.41
C VAL A 26 48.61 64.53 -48.96
N GLN A 27 49.70 64.78 -49.69
CA GLN A 27 51.01 64.12 -49.74
C GLN A 27 51.89 64.25 -48.48
N ALA A 28 52.89 63.36 -48.45
CA ALA A 28 53.91 63.16 -47.42
C ALA A 28 54.96 64.29 -47.28
N GLN A 29 55.46 64.46 -46.06
CA GLN A 29 56.75 65.08 -45.74
C GLN A 29 57.25 64.54 -44.38
N GLU A 30 58.35 63.77 -44.37
CA GLU A 30 59.23 63.56 -43.18
C GLU A 30 60.32 64.68 -43.17
N PRO A 31 61.14 64.95 -42.11
CA PRO A 31 61.42 64.26 -40.83
C PRO A 31 61.50 65.23 -39.59
N THR A 32 61.65 64.84 -38.32
CA THR A 32 62.88 64.57 -37.51
C THR A 32 62.47 64.45 -36.00
N PRO A 33 63.31 63.91 -35.08
CA PRO A 33 62.87 63.07 -33.96
C PRO A 33 62.55 63.82 -32.67
N THR A 34 61.54 63.33 -31.95
CA THR A 34 61.32 63.61 -30.53
C THR A 34 61.20 62.29 -29.78
N THR A 35 61.98 62.18 -28.71
CA THR A 35 62.08 61.02 -27.80
C THR A 35 60.70 60.59 -27.30
N GLU A 36 60.33 59.35 -27.64
CA GLU A 36 59.08 58.71 -27.24
C GLU A 36 59.09 58.37 -25.73
N PRO A 37 58.02 58.68 -24.97
CA PRO A 37 57.85 58.17 -23.62
C PRO A 37 57.65 56.66 -23.66
N THR A 38 58.33 55.92 -22.77
CA THR A 38 58.20 54.47 -22.63
C THR A 38 56.72 54.06 -22.57
N PRO A 39 56.23 53.18 -23.47
CA PRO A 39 54.87 52.69 -23.38
C PRO A 39 54.72 51.81 -22.14
N THR A 40 53.82 52.22 -21.24
CA THR A 40 53.26 51.35 -20.20
C THR A 40 52.69 50.12 -20.88
N ALA A 41 53.25 48.95 -20.57
CA ALA A 41 52.73 47.68 -21.06
C ALA A 41 51.25 47.55 -20.68
N THR A 42 50.39 47.41 -21.68
CA THR A 42 49.01 46.97 -21.50
C THR A 42 49.01 45.64 -20.73
N PRO A 43 48.13 45.45 -19.72
CA PRO A 43 48.04 44.16 -19.04
C PRO A 43 47.68 43.09 -20.08
N LYS A 44 48.60 42.14 -20.26
CA LYS A 44 48.38 40.94 -21.06
C LYS A 44 47.06 40.31 -20.64
N PRO A 45 46.13 39.98 -21.56
CA PRO A 45 44.89 39.30 -21.18
C PRO A 45 45.27 38.02 -20.43
N THR A 46 44.79 37.90 -19.18
CA THR A 46 44.90 36.66 -18.41
C THR A 46 44.33 35.54 -19.28
N PRO A 47 45.09 34.48 -19.59
CA PRO A 47 44.59 33.42 -20.45
C PRO A 47 43.35 32.82 -19.80
N THR A 48 42.23 32.84 -20.50
CA THR A 48 41.02 32.10 -20.11
C THR A 48 41.44 30.64 -19.91
N PRO A 49 41.16 30.00 -18.76
CA PRO A 49 41.58 28.63 -18.53
C PRO A 49 41.04 27.75 -19.66
N LYS A 50 41.94 27.08 -20.36
CA LYS A 50 41.60 26.18 -21.46
C LYS A 50 40.58 25.16 -20.93
N PRO A 51 39.41 24.98 -21.58
CA PRO A 51 38.40 24.05 -21.09
C PRO A 51 39.02 22.65 -20.99
N VAL A 52 39.03 22.10 -19.78
CA VAL A 52 39.48 20.73 -19.50
C VAL A 52 38.34 19.75 -19.79
N PRO A 53 38.63 18.51 -20.20
CA PRO A 53 37.60 17.48 -20.32
C PRO A 53 36.83 17.30 -19.02
N GLN A 54 35.58 16.87 -19.12
CA GLN A 54 34.74 16.56 -17.96
C GLN A 54 34.40 15.08 -17.92
N ILE A 55 34.54 14.48 -16.74
CA ILE A 55 34.14 13.10 -16.46
C ILE A 55 32.70 13.09 -15.97
N SER A 56 31.90 12.17 -16.50
CA SER A 56 30.61 11.75 -15.97
C SER A 56 30.62 10.24 -15.78
N ILE A 57 29.94 9.73 -14.76
CA ILE A 57 29.79 8.29 -14.53
C ILE A 57 28.30 7.93 -14.57
N LYS A 58 27.96 6.79 -15.16
CA LYS A 58 26.58 6.30 -15.23
C LYS A 58 26.28 5.31 -14.13
N ASP A 59 25.04 5.31 -13.68
CA ASP A 59 24.47 4.30 -12.79
C ASP A 59 24.61 2.88 -13.37
N GLY A 60 24.71 1.92 -12.45
CA GLY A 60 24.81 0.50 -12.74
C GLY A 60 23.59 -0.24 -12.21
N LYS A 61 23.19 -1.31 -12.90
CA LYS A 61 22.19 -2.25 -12.38
C LYS A 61 22.53 -3.67 -12.80
N VAL A 62 22.35 -4.63 -11.91
CA VAL A 62 22.59 -6.05 -12.19
C VAL A 62 21.73 -6.91 -11.27
N LYS A 63 21.43 -8.13 -11.71
CA LYS A 63 20.86 -9.16 -10.83
C LYS A 63 21.98 -9.78 -9.99
N GLU A 64 21.72 -10.06 -8.72
CA GLU A 64 22.75 -10.64 -7.83
C GLU A 64 23.13 -12.06 -8.21
N GLY A 65 22.14 -12.87 -8.59
CA GLY A 65 22.30 -14.28 -8.91
C GLY A 65 22.38 -15.16 -7.66
N ASN A 66 22.20 -16.46 -7.83
CA ASN A 66 21.96 -17.35 -6.67
C ASN A 66 23.20 -17.76 -5.85
N SER A 67 24.40 -17.44 -6.34
CA SER A 67 25.67 -17.78 -5.68
C SER A 67 26.84 -17.10 -6.40
N GLY A 68 27.95 -16.93 -5.70
CA GLY A 68 29.18 -16.43 -6.31
C GLY A 68 29.17 -14.92 -6.47
N GLN A 69 29.80 -14.40 -7.53
CA GLN A 69 29.89 -12.97 -7.78
C GLN A 69 29.49 -12.63 -9.21
N THR A 70 28.69 -11.57 -9.35
CA THR A 70 28.25 -11.01 -10.63
C THR A 70 28.78 -9.59 -10.78
N SER A 71 29.40 -9.30 -11.93
CA SER A 71 30.06 -8.01 -12.15
C SER A 71 29.06 -6.93 -12.60
N MET A 72 28.88 -5.89 -11.78
CA MET A 72 28.15 -4.67 -12.14
C MET A 72 29.08 -3.66 -12.80
N GLU A 73 28.69 -3.16 -13.97
CA GLU A 73 29.50 -2.22 -14.76
C GLU A 73 29.04 -0.77 -14.62
N PHE A 74 29.97 0.12 -14.27
CA PHE A 74 29.78 1.57 -14.24
C PHE A 74 30.60 2.22 -15.37
N VAL A 75 29.94 2.91 -16.29
CA VAL A 75 30.60 3.51 -17.46
C VAL A 75 30.97 4.96 -17.16
N ALA A 76 32.26 5.22 -16.96
CA ALA A 76 32.82 6.56 -16.87
C ALA A 76 33.12 7.09 -18.28
N SER A 77 32.70 8.32 -18.59
CA SER A 77 32.81 8.93 -19.92
C SER A 77 33.37 10.35 -19.86
N LEU A 78 34.15 10.71 -20.89
CA LEU A 78 34.64 12.07 -21.13
C LEU A 78 33.77 12.77 -22.18
N ASN A 79 33.47 14.05 -21.95
CA ASN A 79 32.79 14.89 -22.95
C ASN A 79 33.68 15.21 -24.18
N SER A 80 35.00 15.02 -24.06
CA SER A 80 36.01 15.28 -25.10
C SER A 80 37.26 14.43 -24.86
N THR A 81 38.02 14.10 -25.90
CA THR A 81 39.27 13.35 -25.77
C THR A 81 40.41 14.22 -25.23
N ALA A 82 41.35 13.59 -24.52
CA ALA A 82 42.59 14.23 -24.08
C ALA A 82 43.81 13.66 -24.79
N LYS A 83 44.87 14.49 -24.91
CA LYS A 83 46.17 14.09 -25.47
C LYS A 83 47.11 13.46 -24.44
N THR A 84 46.78 13.59 -23.15
CA THR A 84 47.48 13.00 -22.01
C THR A 84 46.48 12.17 -21.21
N PRO A 85 46.94 11.16 -20.43
CA PRO A 85 46.04 10.38 -19.60
C PRO A 85 45.25 11.26 -18.61
N ILE A 86 44.00 10.88 -18.37
CA ILE A 86 43.13 11.44 -17.33
C ILE A 86 42.87 10.34 -16.30
N THR A 87 42.94 10.69 -15.01
CA THR A 87 42.69 9.75 -13.92
C THR A 87 41.70 10.31 -12.91
N ALA A 88 40.89 9.45 -12.29
CA ALA A 88 40.13 9.77 -11.08
C ALA A 88 40.13 8.56 -10.15
N SER A 89 40.23 8.79 -8.84
CA SER A 89 40.07 7.73 -7.85
C SER A 89 38.60 7.39 -7.66
N TYR A 90 38.25 6.14 -7.37
CA TYR A 90 36.89 5.75 -7.04
C TYR A 90 36.82 4.97 -5.73
N ARG A 91 35.66 5.06 -5.06
CA ARG A 91 35.31 4.28 -3.87
C ARG A 91 33.81 4.00 -3.83
N THR A 92 33.42 2.82 -3.37
CA THR A 92 32.02 2.49 -3.08
C THR A 92 31.63 2.75 -1.63
N PHE A 93 30.35 3.04 -1.40
CA PHE A 93 29.73 3.28 -0.11
C PHE A 93 28.39 2.55 -0.07
N GLY A 94 28.17 1.72 0.95
CA GLY A 94 26.88 1.05 1.16
C GLY A 94 25.76 2.06 1.40
N ARG A 95 24.54 1.72 1.00
CA ARG A 95 23.32 2.45 1.37
C ARG A 95 22.35 1.45 2.01
N THR A 96 21.39 0.93 1.25
CA THR A 96 20.59 -0.22 1.67
C THR A 96 21.40 -1.51 1.55
N ALA A 97 22.28 -1.60 0.54
CA ALA A 97 23.23 -2.70 0.39
C ALA A 97 24.48 -2.51 1.28
N SER A 98 25.00 -3.60 1.82
CA SER A 98 26.20 -3.76 2.63
C SER A 98 27.38 -4.31 1.82
N GLY A 99 28.52 -3.63 1.93
CA GLY A 99 29.74 -3.94 1.16
C GLY A 99 30.54 -5.17 1.63
N THR A 100 29.92 -6.02 2.43
CA THR A 100 30.46 -7.33 2.87
C THR A 100 29.53 -8.50 2.59
N THR A 101 28.24 -8.23 2.39
CA THR A 101 27.21 -9.26 2.19
C THR A 101 26.64 -9.20 0.78
N ASP A 102 26.39 -7.99 0.25
CA ASP A 102 25.57 -7.81 -0.95
C ASP A 102 26.43 -7.32 -2.14
N PHE A 103 27.53 -6.62 -1.85
CA PHE A 103 28.57 -6.32 -2.83
C PHE A 103 29.96 -6.32 -2.19
N VAL A 104 31.00 -6.38 -3.02
CA VAL A 104 32.38 -6.24 -2.56
C VAL A 104 32.78 -4.77 -2.57
N ASN A 105 33.11 -4.22 -1.40
CA ASN A 105 33.67 -2.87 -1.30
C ASN A 105 34.84 -2.67 -2.28
N ALA A 106 34.73 -1.69 -3.17
CA ALA A 106 35.67 -1.45 -4.26
C ALA A 106 36.31 -0.07 -4.13
N THR A 107 37.63 -0.02 -4.30
CA THR A 107 38.40 1.23 -4.43
C THR A 107 39.42 1.08 -5.57
N GLY A 108 39.77 2.18 -6.21
CA GLY A 108 40.76 2.13 -7.29
C GLY A 108 40.94 3.46 -8.01
N THR A 109 41.53 3.41 -9.20
CA THR A 109 41.72 4.57 -10.08
C THR A 109 41.27 4.22 -11.49
N VAL A 110 40.30 4.97 -12.02
CA VAL A 110 39.94 4.89 -13.44
C VAL A 110 40.92 5.73 -14.26
N THR A 111 41.44 5.17 -15.36
CA THR A 111 42.42 5.83 -16.23
C THR A 111 41.93 5.83 -17.68
N PHE A 112 41.72 7.01 -18.23
CA PHE A 112 41.50 7.21 -19.66
C PHE A 112 42.86 7.44 -20.31
N THR A 113 43.30 6.52 -21.17
CA THR A 113 44.52 6.75 -21.96
C THR A 113 44.29 7.87 -22.98
N ALA A 114 45.35 8.43 -23.53
CA ALA A 114 45.23 9.45 -24.58
C ALA A 114 44.31 8.98 -25.71
N GLY A 115 43.35 9.82 -26.10
CA GLY A 115 42.35 9.52 -27.14
C GLY A 115 41.14 8.70 -26.70
N GLN A 116 41.12 8.09 -25.50
CA GLN A 116 39.93 7.37 -25.02
C GLN A 116 38.84 8.33 -24.54
N LYS A 117 37.57 7.93 -24.71
CA LYS A 117 36.40 8.65 -24.21
C LYS A 117 35.61 7.90 -23.13
N SER A 118 35.81 6.61 -22.96
CA SER A 118 35.05 5.81 -22.01
C SER A 118 35.93 4.77 -21.34
N GLN A 119 35.61 4.47 -20.09
CA GLN A 119 36.20 3.41 -19.29
C GLN A 119 35.12 2.75 -18.43
N VAL A 120 35.31 1.46 -18.14
CA VAL A 120 34.38 0.68 -17.33
C VAL A 120 35.02 0.38 -15.99
N ILE A 121 34.31 0.73 -14.91
CA ILE A 121 34.64 0.31 -13.55
C ILE A 121 33.72 -0.86 -13.20
N LYS A 122 34.30 -1.94 -12.69
CA LYS A 122 33.57 -3.15 -12.31
C LYS A 122 33.49 -3.24 -10.79
N VAL A 123 32.29 -3.51 -10.27
CA VAL A 123 32.04 -3.80 -8.85
C VAL A 123 31.36 -5.16 -8.78
N GLU A 124 31.92 -6.06 -7.99
CA GLU A 124 31.35 -7.41 -7.83
C GLU A 124 30.18 -7.36 -6.84
N VAL A 125 29.03 -7.89 -7.26
CA VAL A 125 27.83 -8.14 -6.46
C VAL A 125 27.88 -9.57 -5.98
N ILE A 126 27.59 -9.80 -4.70
CA ILE A 126 27.63 -11.13 -4.10
C ILE A 126 26.24 -11.74 -4.24
N GLY A 127 26.16 -12.88 -4.92
CA GLY A 127 24.90 -13.60 -5.08
C GLY A 127 24.64 -14.56 -3.94
N ASP A 128 23.41 -14.62 -3.46
CA ASP A 128 22.95 -15.65 -2.53
C ASP A 128 21.53 -16.13 -2.86
N THR A 129 20.83 -16.79 -1.93
CA THR A 129 19.48 -17.35 -2.20
C THR A 129 18.41 -16.76 -1.29
N LYS A 130 18.74 -15.67 -0.60
CA LYS A 130 17.93 -15.04 0.41
C LYS A 130 17.03 -14.02 -0.27
N ALA A 131 15.72 -14.20 -0.08
CA ALA A 131 14.75 -13.23 -0.54
C ALA A 131 14.90 -11.89 0.20
N GLU A 132 15.33 -10.86 -0.53
CA GLU A 132 15.51 -9.49 -0.03
C GLU A 132 14.77 -8.46 -0.91
N GLU A 133 14.85 -7.17 -0.59
CA GLU A 133 14.37 -6.11 -1.48
C GLU A 133 15.47 -5.74 -2.48
N ASN A 134 15.15 -4.96 -3.53
CA ASN A 134 16.22 -4.39 -4.35
C ASN A 134 17.04 -3.41 -3.51
N GLU A 135 18.35 -3.55 -3.55
CA GLU A 135 19.24 -2.77 -2.72
C GLU A 135 20.11 -1.81 -3.54
N THR A 136 20.66 -0.79 -2.87
CA THR A 136 21.46 0.23 -3.52
C THR A 136 22.77 0.49 -2.79
N PHE A 137 23.80 0.83 -3.54
CA PHE A 137 25.05 1.41 -3.05
C PHE A 137 25.49 2.57 -3.95
N LEU A 138 26.45 3.37 -3.49
CA LEU A 138 26.99 4.51 -4.23
C LEU A 138 28.43 4.26 -4.67
N LEU A 139 28.78 4.60 -5.91
CA LEU A 139 30.16 4.73 -6.39
C LEU A 139 30.49 6.21 -6.58
N LYS A 140 31.56 6.68 -5.93
CA LYS A 140 31.99 8.08 -5.99
C LYS A 140 33.38 8.22 -6.60
N LEU A 141 33.49 9.09 -7.60
CA LEU A 141 34.74 9.57 -8.18
C LEU A 141 35.30 10.74 -7.38
N THR A 142 36.61 10.75 -7.16
CA THR A 142 37.34 11.78 -6.40
C THR A 142 38.70 12.06 -7.03
N ASN A 143 39.31 13.19 -6.66
CA ASN A 143 40.67 13.57 -7.04
C ASN A 143 40.96 13.47 -8.56
N PRO A 144 40.13 14.06 -9.44
CA PRO A 144 40.37 14.01 -10.88
C PRO A 144 41.68 14.74 -11.24
N LYS A 145 42.47 14.17 -12.15
CA LYS A 145 43.67 14.79 -12.72
C LYS A 145 43.52 14.93 -14.23
N GLY A 146 43.73 16.14 -14.74
CA GLY A 146 43.60 16.43 -16.18
C GLY A 146 42.16 16.62 -16.67
N ALA A 147 41.18 16.57 -15.77
CA ALA A 147 39.76 16.75 -16.05
C ALA A 147 39.03 17.34 -14.82
N ALA A 148 37.80 17.83 -15.03
CA ALA A 148 36.87 18.15 -13.95
C ALA A 148 35.79 17.06 -13.83
N LEU A 149 35.16 16.92 -12.66
CA LEU A 149 33.96 16.10 -12.52
C LEU A 149 32.75 16.94 -12.93
N ARG A 150 32.01 16.49 -13.95
CA ARG A 150 30.66 17.00 -14.23
C ARG A 150 29.63 16.21 -13.44
N ASP A 151 29.81 14.89 -13.42
CA ASP A 151 29.04 13.98 -12.60
C ASP A 151 30.00 12.93 -12.00
N GLY A 152 30.14 12.96 -10.68
CA GLY A 152 31.11 12.15 -9.95
C GLY A 152 30.47 11.02 -9.16
N GLU A 153 29.16 10.83 -9.23
CA GLU A 153 28.44 9.88 -8.40
C GLU A 153 27.57 8.98 -9.29
N ALA A 154 27.56 7.69 -8.98
CA ALA A 154 26.68 6.73 -9.65
C ALA A 154 26.05 5.81 -8.61
N VAL A 155 24.76 5.53 -8.78
CA VAL A 155 24.02 4.56 -7.97
C VAL A 155 24.15 3.18 -8.61
N GLY A 156 24.58 2.21 -7.82
CA GLY A 156 24.49 0.79 -8.15
C GLY A 156 23.20 0.22 -7.59
N THR A 157 22.37 -0.39 -8.43
CA THR A 157 21.14 -1.09 -8.02
C THR A 157 21.32 -2.59 -8.16
N ILE A 158 21.29 -3.30 -7.04
CA ILE A 158 21.29 -4.76 -6.97
C ILE A 158 19.83 -5.19 -7.08
N ILE A 159 19.50 -5.88 -8.16
CA ILE A 159 18.15 -6.39 -8.41
C ILE A 159 18.07 -7.76 -7.76
N ASN A 160 17.22 -7.89 -6.76
CA ASN A 160 16.92 -9.19 -6.18
C ASN A 160 16.29 -10.08 -7.26
N ASP A 161 16.94 -11.21 -7.55
CA ASP A 161 16.44 -12.25 -8.43
C ASP A 161 16.13 -13.57 -7.72
N ASP A 162 16.28 -13.60 -6.40
CA ASP A 162 15.67 -14.59 -5.54
C ASP A 162 14.18 -14.30 -5.42
N GLY A 163 13.39 -15.22 -5.96
CA GLY A 163 11.95 -15.19 -5.73
C GLY A 163 11.72 -15.10 -4.22
N ALA A 164 10.96 -14.07 -3.79
CA ALA A 164 10.41 -14.04 -2.45
C ALA A 164 9.95 -15.45 -2.12
N THR A 165 10.42 -16.05 -1.02
CA THR A 165 9.98 -17.40 -0.65
C THR A 165 8.48 -17.34 -0.53
N LYS A 166 7.85 -17.74 -1.63
CA LYS A 166 6.42 -17.70 -1.82
C LYS A 166 5.91 -18.59 -0.71
N PRO A 167 5.06 -18.10 0.19
CA PRO A 167 4.61 -18.93 1.31
C PRO A 167 4.18 -20.28 0.76
N ALA A 168 4.82 -21.38 1.21
CA ALA A 168 4.52 -22.72 0.74
C ALA A 168 3.00 -22.90 0.68
N ALA A 169 2.46 -23.20 -0.52
CA ALA A 169 1.04 -23.23 -0.89
C ALA A 169 0.10 -23.11 0.32
N GLY A 170 -0.06 -21.89 0.83
CA GLY A 170 -0.85 -21.64 2.02
C GLY A 170 -2.31 -21.60 1.62
N SER A 171 -3.14 -22.41 2.26
CA SER A 171 -4.59 -22.48 2.04
C SER A 171 -5.26 -21.16 2.40
N GLY A 172 -5.24 -20.21 1.48
CA GLY A 172 -5.87 -18.91 1.62
C GLY A 172 -6.00 -18.28 0.24
N LYS A 173 -7.19 -17.77 -0.06
CA LYS A 173 -7.45 -16.94 -1.24
C LYS A 173 -7.60 -15.50 -0.78
N ILE A 174 -7.26 -14.56 -1.64
CA ILE A 174 -7.38 -13.13 -1.38
C ILE A 174 -8.19 -12.57 -2.54
N ALA A 175 -9.28 -11.90 -2.22
CA ALA A 175 -10.04 -11.12 -3.20
C ALA A 175 -9.60 -9.67 -3.10
N TYR A 176 -9.45 -8.99 -4.23
CA TYR A 176 -9.00 -7.61 -4.26
C TYR A 176 -9.52 -6.92 -5.52
N VAL A 177 -9.46 -5.60 -5.56
CA VAL A 177 -9.83 -4.77 -6.71
C VAL A 177 -8.59 -4.52 -7.54
N SER A 178 -8.68 -4.64 -8.86
CA SER A 178 -7.58 -4.36 -9.79
C SER A 178 -8.15 -3.95 -11.14
N GLY A 179 -7.41 -3.16 -11.92
CA GLY A 179 -7.82 -2.62 -13.21
C GLY A 179 -7.73 -1.10 -13.29
N ASP A 180 -7.87 -0.56 -14.51
CA ASP A 180 -7.86 0.88 -14.73
C ASP A 180 -9.04 1.56 -14.02
N PHE A 181 -8.86 2.81 -13.58
CA PHE A 181 -9.86 3.60 -12.87
C PHE A 181 -11.23 3.62 -13.54
N GLU A 182 -11.30 3.42 -14.86
CA GLU A 182 -12.55 3.45 -15.63
C GLU A 182 -13.36 2.15 -15.54
N ALA A 183 -12.76 1.01 -15.18
CA ALA A 183 -13.46 -0.27 -15.09
C ALA A 183 -12.74 -1.29 -14.16
N PRO A 184 -12.64 -1.01 -12.85
CA PRO A 184 -12.01 -1.93 -11.92
C PRO A 184 -12.85 -3.21 -11.75
N GLY A 185 -12.18 -4.36 -11.63
CA GLY A 185 -12.78 -5.67 -11.42
C GLY A 185 -12.31 -6.32 -10.12
N ILE A 186 -13.06 -7.31 -9.63
CA ILE A 186 -12.62 -8.16 -8.51
C ILE A 186 -11.75 -9.29 -9.05
N PHE A 187 -10.54 -9.38 -8.54
CA PHE A 187 -9.61 -10.48 -8.77
C PHE A 187 -9.50 -11.37 -7.54
N VAL A 188 -9.13 -12.61 -7.77
CA VAL A 188 -8.75 -13.55 -6.72
C VAL A 188 -7.35 -14.07 -6.99
N VAL A 189 -6.50 -14.07 -5.97
CA VAL A 189 -5.16 -14.66 -5.98
C VAL A 189 -5.01 -15.58 -4.77
N ASN A 190 -4.18 -16.62 -4.88
CA ASN A 190 -3.81 -17.40 -3.69
C ASN A 190 -2.90 -16.56 -2.77
N SER A 191 -2.84 -16.92 -1.49
CA SER A 191 -2.01 -16.24 -0.48
C SER A 191 -0.50 -16.37 -0.70
N ASP A 192 -0.12 -17.17 -1.69
CA ASP A 192 1.24 -17.27 -2.18
C ASP A 192 1.46 -16.33 -3.40
N GLY A 193 0.43 -15.91 -4.13
CA GLY A 193 0.54 -15.14 -5.37
C GLY A 193 0.25 -15.95 -6.65
N SER A 194 -0.01 -17.27 -6.55
CA SER A 194 -0.45 -18.09 -7.70
C SER A 194 -1.92 -17.87 -8.05
N ASN A 195 -2.30 -18.33 -9.25
CA ASN A 195 -3.68 -18.51 -9.66
C ASN A 195 -4.50 -17.21 -9.62
N ARG A 196 -3.86 -16.08 -9.93
CA ARG A 196 -4.53 -14.81 -10.16
C ARG A 196 -5.57 -14.97 -11.26
N THR A 197 -6.83 -14.71 -10.94
CA THR A 197 -7.98 -14.90 -11.83
C THR A 197 -8.92 -13.70 -11.70
N LEU A 198 -9.40 -13.15 -12.81
CA LEU A 198 -10.47 -12.16 -12.83
C LEU A 198 -11.79 -12.85 -12.48
N LEU A 199 -12.52 -12.31 -11.51
CA LEU A 199 -13.80 -12.86 -11.04
C LEU A 199 -15.00 -12.15 -11.67
N THR A 200 -14.92 -10.84 -11.89
CA THR A 200 -16.03 -10.02 -12.43
C THR A 200 -15.63 -9.39 -13.75
N ASP A 201 -16.53 -9.36 -14.73
CA ASP A 201 -16.35 -8.77 -16.05
C ASP A 201 -17.10 -7.44 -16.26
N ASP A 202 -17.60 -6.83 -15.16
CA ASP A 202 -18.46 -5.65 -15.21
C ASP A 202 -17.79 -4.33 -14.81
N TYR A 203 -18.57 -3.26 -14.98
CA TYR A 203 -18.22 -1.87 -14.69
C TYR A 203 -18.21 -1.59 -13.17
N TYR A 204 -17.06 -1.13 -12.67
CA TYR A 204 -16.84 -0.65 -11.29
C TYR A 204 -17.16 -1.63 -10.16
N ALA A 205 -16.47 -2.77 -10.12
CA ALA A 205 -16.57 -3.65 -8.96
C ALA A 205 -15.65 -3.19 -7.82
N SER A 206 -16.17 -3.12 -6.59
CA SER A 206 -15.40 -2.63 -5.44
C SER A 206 -15.71 -3.36 -4.12
N ASN A 207 -14.82 -3.16 -3.13
CA ASN A 207 -14.96 -3.62 -1.74
C ASN A 207 -15.33 -5.11 -1.62
N PRO A 208 -14.50 -6.04 -2.14
CA PRO A 208 -14.80 -7.47 -2.05
C PRO A 208 -14.82 -7.95 -0.59
N ALA A 209 -15.73 -8.87 -0.30
CA ALA A 209 -15.87 -9.55 0.98
C ALA A 209 -16.14 -11.04 0.78
N TRP A 210 -15.27 -11.90 1.28
CA TRP A 210 -15.45 -13.35 1.24
C TRP A 210 -16.60 -13.81 2.13
N SER A 211 -17.36 -14.80 1.65
CA SER A 211 -18.29 -15.53 2.52
C SER A 211 -17.52 -16.32 3.58
N PRO A 212 -18.11 -16.58 4.76
CA PRO A 212 -17.43 -17.27 5.86
C PRO A 212 -16.97 -18.71 5.57
N ASP A 213 -17.43 -19.30 4.46
CA ASP A 213 -17.02 -20.63 3.98
C ASP A 213 -16.03 -20.57 2.80
N GLY A 214 -15.63 -19.37 2.38
CA GLY A 214 -14.69 -19.14 1.28
C GLY A 214 -15.23 -19.52 -0.10
N LYS A 215 -16.55 -19.75 -0.25
CA LYS A 215 -17.13 -20.21 -1.53
C LYS A 215 -17.67 -19.10 -2.40
N LYS A 216 -17.94 -17.92 -1.85
CA LYS A 216 -18.53 -16.77 -2.55
C LYS A 216 -17.80 -15.49 -2.19
N VAL A 217 -17.90 -14.50 -3.06
CA VAL A 217 -17.45 -13.12 -2.82
C VAL A 217 -18.65 -12.19 -3.02
N ALA A 218 -18.91 -11.33 -2.03
CA ALA A 218 -19.81 -10.21 -2.16
C ALA A 218 -19.02 -8.96 -2.52
N PHE A 219 -19.60 -8.07 -3.31
CA PHE A 219 -18.94 -6.85 -3.80
C PHE A 219 -20.00 -5.83 -4.21
N TYR A 220 -19.60 -4.56 -4.27
CA TYR A 220 -20.42 -3.52 -4.89
C TYR A 220 -20.14 -3.46 -6.38
N SER A 221 -21.15 -3.22 -7.21
CA SER A 221 -21.00 -3.08 -8.68
C SER A 221 -22.24 -2.44 -9.30
N TYR A 222 -22.13 -2.04 -10.57
CA TYR A 222 -23.29 -1.78 -11.42
C TYR A 222 -23.78 -3.07 -12.08
N PHE A 223 -25.08 -3.29 -12.05
CA PHE A 223 -25.76 -4.43 -12.63
C PHE A 223 -26.68 -3.92 -13.74
N PHE A 224 -26.51 -4.46 -14.95
CA PHE A 224 -27.39 -4.16 -16.06
C PHE A 224 -28.63 -5.06 -16.01
N ASP A 225 -29.81 -4.46 -16.04
CA ASP A 225 -31.10 -5.12 -16.26
C ASP A 225 -31.66 -4.61 -17.60
N ASP A 226 -31.96 -5.53 -18.52
CA ASP A 226 -32.52 -5.23 -19.84
C ASP A 226 -33.78 -4.34 -19.79
N ASN A 227 -34.52 -4.36 -18.67
CA ASN A 227 -35.75 -3.59 -18.51
C ASN A 227 -35.56 -2.24 -17.81
N ASN A 228 -34.51 -2.08 -17.00
CA ASN A 228 -34.35 -0.94 -16.08
C ASN A 228 -33.00 -0.21 -16.23
N GLY A 229 -32.12 -0.66 -17.14
CA GLY A 229 -30.79 -0.10 -17.31
C GLY A 229 -29.84 -0.50 -16.17
N TYR A 230 -28.83 0.34 -15.91
CA TYR A 230 -27.86 0.08 -14.85
C TYR A 230 -28.44 0.42 -13.47
N SER A 231 -28.36 -0.54 -12.55
CA SER A 231 -28.63 -0.34 -11.13
C SER A 231 -27.36 -0.60 -10.31
N TYR A 232 -27.05 0.29 -9.37
CA TYR A 232 -25.97 0.05 -8.42
C TYR A 232 -26.44 -0.90 -7.31
N GLY A 233 -25.53 -1.65 -6.71
CA GLY A 233 -25.93 -2.60 -5.69
C GLY A 233 -24.84 -3.48 -5.14
N ILE A 234 -25.25 -4.43 -4.29
CA ILE A 234 -24.39 -5.50 -3.80
C ILE A 234 -24.70 -6.77 -4.58
N GLY A 235 -23.69 -7.31 -5.23
CA GLY A 235 -23.73 -8.61 -5.88
C GLY A 235 -23.00 -9.68 -5.11
N VAL A 236 -23.25 -10.91 -5.52
CA VAL A 236 -22.56 -12.11 -5.05
C VAL A 236 -22.17 -12.94 -6.26
N ILE A 237 -20.96 -13.48 -6.22
CA ILE A 237 -20.43 -14.39 -7.23
C ILE A 237 -19.78 -15.59 -6.55
N ASP A 238 -19.83 -16.77 -7.18
CA ASP A 238 -19.10 -17.93 -6.68
C ASP A 238 -17.59 -17.71 -6.86
N SER A 239 -16.80 -18.29 -5.96
CA SER A 239 -15.32 -18.21 -5.91
C SER A 239 -14.59 -18.76 -7.16
N ASN A 240 -15.33 -19.32 -8.10
CA ASN A 240 -14.86 -19.80 -9.40
C ASN A 240 -15.28 -18.89 -10.57
N GLY A 241 -15.87 -17.73 -10.29
CA GLY A 241 -16.33 -16.75 -11.28
C GLY A 241 -17.71 -17.04 -11.86
N LYS A 242 -18.43 -18.05 -11.37
CA LYS A 242 -19.76 -18.41 -11.88
C LYS A 242 -20.88 -17.86 -11.00
N ASN A 243 -22.11 -17.95 -11.51
CA ASN A 243 -23.35 -17.66 -10.77
C ASN A 243 -23.37 -16.27 -10.13
N ARG A 244 -22.84 -15.28 -10.85
CA ARG A 244 -22.94 -13.87 -10.49
C ARG A 244 -24.42 -13.46 -10.43
N LYS A 245 -24.79 -12.71 -9.41
CA LYS A 245 -26.11 -12.07 -9.32
C LYS A 245 -26.11 -10.83 -8.44
N GLN A 246 -27.01 -9.91 -8.73
CA GLN A 246 -27.36 -8.83 -7.80
C GLN A 246 -28.23 -9.41 -6.66
N VAL A 247 -27.87 -9.13 -5.41
CA VAL A 247 -28.66 -9.52 -4.23
C VAL A 247 -29.42 -8.31 -3.68
N ILE A 248 -28.80 -7.13 -3.71
CA ILE A 248 -29.37 -5.89 -3.18
C ILE A 248 -29.25 -4.81 -4.26
N ALA A 249 -30.37 -4.24 -4.69
CA ALA A 249 -30.39 -3.01 -5.48
C ALA A 249 -30.41 -1.80 -4.53
N THR A 250 -29.44 -0.90 -4.67
CA THR A 250 -29.33 0.32 -3.85
C THR A 250 -28.65 1.44 -4.63
N ASN A 251 -29.03 2.69 -4.38
CA ASN A 251 -28.48 3.84 -5.10
C ASN A 251 -27.23 4.44 -4.43
N PHE A 252 -26.70 3.80 -3.38
CA PHE A 252 -25.56 4.31 -2.64
C PHE A 252 -24.66 3.18 -2.11
N SER A 253 -23.35 3.46 -2.06
CA SER A 253 -22.38 2.68 -1.30
C SER A 253 -22.31 3.20 0.13
N THR A 254 -22.03 2.32 1.07
CA THR A 254 -21.76 2.71 2.46
C THR A 254 -20.29 3.05 2.70
N GLY A 255 -19.43 2.92 1.69
CA GLY A 255 -17.97 3.06 1.83
C GLY A 255 -17.30 1.92 2.62
N THR A 256 -18.07 0.91 3.05
CA THR A 256 -17.57 -0.25 3.81
C THR A 256 -17.74 -1.53 3.00
N LYS A 257 -17.01 -2.60 3.36
CA LYS A 257 -17.17 -3.92 2.71
C LYS A 257 -18.56 -4.51 3.00
N PRO A 258 -19.17 -5.28 2.07
CA PRO A 258 -20.38 -6.04 2.36
C PRO A 258 -20.19 -6.99 3.55
N VAL A 259 -21.20 -7.10 4.40
CA VAL A 259 -21.12 -7.85 5.66
C VAL A 259 -21.93 -9.13 5.54
N TRP A 260 -21.26 -10.27 5.62
CA TRP A 260 -21.92 -11.57 5.63
C TRP A 260 -22.48 -11.93 7.01
N SER A 261 -23.65 -12.59 7.03
CA SER A 261 -24.02 -13.37 8.21
C SER A 261 -23.02 -14.50 8.41
N THR A 262 -22.77 -14.90 9.66
CA THR A 262 -21.74 -15.92 9.98
C THR A 262 -22.01 -17.30 9.36
N ASP A 263 -23.26 -17.59 8.98
CA ASP A 263 -23.64 -18.80 8.25
C ASP A 263 -23.55 -18.66 6.71
N GLY A 264 -23.16 -17.49 6.20
CA GLY A 264 -23.00 -17.19 4.77
C GLY A 264 -24.30 -17.12 3.98
N LYS A 265 -25.47 -17.08 4.63
CA LYS A 265 -26.77 -17.11 3.93
C LYS A 265 -27.35 -15.73 3.64
N SER A 266 -26.85 -14.69 4.30
CA SER A 266 -27.42 -13.35 4.20
C SER A 266 -26.33 -12.29 4.17
N LEU A 267 -26.69 -11.12 3.61
CA LEU A 267 -25.87 -9.91 3.63
C LEU A 267 -26.56 -8.84 4.49
N ILE A 268 -25.78 -8.15 5.30
CA ILE A 268 -26.24 -7.09 6.21
C ILE A 268 -25.71 -5.76 5.71
N TYR A 269 -26.56 -4.74 5.69
CA TYR A 269 -26.21 -3.43 5.16
C TYR A 269 -27.00 -2.30 5.82
N ALA A 270 -26.49 -1.08 5.74
CA ALA A 270 -27.21 0.13 6.12
C ALA A 270 -28.11 0.57 4.95
N GLY A 271 -29.41 0.69 5.20
CA GLY A 271 -30.39 1.18 4.23
C GLY A 271 -30.92 2.57 4.60
N ASN A 272 -31.83 3.12 3.77
CA ASN A 272 -32.46 4.43 3.96
C ASN A 272 -33.26 4.60 5.27
N SER A 273 -33.44 3.57 6.09
CA SER A 273 -34.15 3.67 7.38
C SER A 273 -33.61 2.65 8.37
N GLY A 274 -32.29 2.63 8.52
CA GLY A 274 -31.56 1.74 9.42
C GLY A 274 -31.07 0.44 8.77
N LEU A 275 -30.70 -0.52 9.61
CA LEU A 275 -30.07 -1.76 9.15
C LEU A 275 -31.06 -2.70 8.49
N ARG A 276 -30.57 -3.44 7.50
CA ARG A 276 -31.28 -4.42 6.70
C ARG A 276 -30.48 -5.70 6.60
N ILE A 277 -31.18 -6.82 6.41
CA ILE A 277 -30.58 -8.11 6.11
C ILE A 277 -31.28 -8.71 4.90
N ALA A 278 -30.51 -9.09 3.88
CA ALA A 278 -31.00 -9.68 2.65
C ALA A 278 -30.57 -11.14 2.54
N ALA A 279 -31.50 -12.04 2.28
CA ALA A 279 -31.19 -13.44 2.02
C ALA A 279 -30.50 -13.57 0.66
N VAL A 280 -29.31 -14.17 0.64
CA VAL A 280 -28.51 -14.30 -0.59
C VAL A 280 -29.20 -15.20 -1.60
N SER A 281 -29.95 -16.22 -1.19
CA SER A 281 -30.62 -17.15 -2.12
C SER A 281 -31.82 -16.53 -2.83
N THR A 282 -32.64 -15.75 -2.11
CA THR A 282 -33.96 -15.28 -2.59
C THR A 282 -34.04 -13.77 -2.79
N SER A 283 -33.01 -13.02 -2.39
CA SER A 283 -33.00 -11.55 -2.34
C SER A 283 -34.11 -10.93 -1.46
N VAL A 284 -34.77 -11.73 -0.61
CA VAL A 284 -35.77 -11.25 0.35
C VAL A 284 -35.08 -10.42 1.43
N VAL A 285 -35.57 -9.20 1.65
CA VAL A 285 -35.01 -8.25 2.62
C VAL A 285 -35.88 -8.17 3.87
N SER A 286 -35.25 -8.21 5.05
CA SER A 286 -35.87 -7.94 6.34
C SER A 286 -35.26 -6.69 6.99
N GLN A 287 -36.08 -5.93 7.70
CA GLN A 287 -35.65 -4.75 8.45
C GLN A 287 -35.21 -5.14 9.86
N LEU A 288 -33.99 -4.74 10.25
CA LEU A 288 -33.43 -5.00 11.58
C LEU A 288 -33.65 -3.82 12.53
N THR A 289 -33.47 -2.60 12.01
CA THR A 289 -33.67 -1.37 12.80
C THR A 289 -34.42 -0.32 11.99
N THR A 290 -34.97 0.68 12.68
CA THR A 290 -35.74 1.78 12.08
C THR A 290 -35.04 3.13 12.17
N ASN A 291 -33.93 3.23 12.91
CA ASN A 291 -33.19 4.48 13.06
C ASN A 291 -32.30 4.72 11.84
N PHE A 292 -32.51 5.84 11.16
CA PHE A 292 -31.76 6.26 9.97
C PHE A 292 -30.24 6.29 10.20
N TYR A 293 -29.81 6.61 11.42
CA TYR A 293 -28.39 6.75 11.75
C TYR A 293 -27.68 5.43 12.07
N ASP A 294 -28.39 4.30 12.04
CA ASP A 294 -27.78 2.99 12.26
C ASP A 294 -26.98 2.58 11.02
N SER A 295 -25.66 2.38 11.19
CA SER A 295 -24.71 2.19 10.10
C SER A 295 -23.54 1.28 10.48
N ALA A 296 -22.69 0.97 9.49
CA ALA A 296 -21.46 0.20 9.65
C ALA A 296 -21.62 -1.11 10.45
N PRO A 297 -22.52 -2.02 10.03
CA PRO A 297 -22.75 -3.27 10.75
C PRO A 297 -21.55 -4.21 10.66
N TYR A 298 -21.41 -5.12 11.62
CA TYR A 298 -20.55 -6.29 11.54
C TYR A 298 -21.15 -7.45 12.33
N ALA A 299 -21.02 -8.69 11.84
CA ALA A 299 -21.77 -9.83 12.38
C ALA A 299 -20.86 -10.97 12.87
N ALA A 300 -21.17 -11.48 14.07
CA ALA A 300 -20.63 -12.73 14.60
C ALA A 300 -21.72 -13.55 15.29
N GLY A 301 -21.93 -14.77 14.79
CA GLY A 301 -23.02 -15.64 15.23
C GLY A 301 -24.38 -14.98 15.03
N ASN A 302 -25.17 -14.93 16.11
CA ASN A 302 -26.48 -14.26 16.12
C ASN A 302 -26.39 -12.76 16.42
N LYS A 303 -25.20 -12.22 16.70
CA LYS A 303 -25.03 -10.82 17.13
C LYS A 303 -24.50 -9.96 15.99
N ILE A 304 -25.13 -8.82 15.79
CA ILE A 304 -24.72 -7.77 14.86
C ILE A 304 -24.35 -6.56 15.70
N VAL A 305 -23.13 -6.08 15.59
CA VAL A 305 -22.70 -4.79 16.18
C VAL A 305 -22.73 -3.71 15.12
N PHE A 306 -23.03 -2.49 15.52
CA PHE A 306 -23.19 -1.38 14.60
C PHE A 306 -23.03 -0.04 15.32
N VAL A 307 -22.84 1.01 14.53
CA VAL A 307 -22.76 2.39 14.99
C VAL A 307 -24.13 3.04 14.89
N SER A 308 -24.52 3.83 15.88
CA SER A 308 -25.73 4.65 15.85
C SER A 308 -25.45 6.05 16.37
N TYR A 309 -25.90 7.08 15.65
CA TYR A 309 -25.82 8.48 16.09
C TYR A 309 -26.94 8.79 17.09
N ASP A 310 -26.56 9.18 18.30
CA ASP A 310 -27.47 9.72 19.29
C ASP A 310 -27.62 11.23 19.07
N THR A 311 -28.80 11.65 18.63
CA THR A 311 -29.14 13.04 18.35
C THR A 311 -29.28 13.90 19.60
N LYS A 312 -29.40 13.30 20.79
CA LYS A 312 -29.46 14.05 22.06
C LYS A 312 -28.08 14.43 22.55
N THR A 313 -27.12 13.52 22.42
CA THR A 313 -25.75 13.72 22.88
C THR A 313 -24.81 14.16 21.75
N TYR A 314 -25.27 14.17 20.50
CA TYR A 314 -24.51 14.49 19.29
C TYR A 314 -23.28 13.57 19.11
N ARG A 315 -23.43 12.29 19.46
CA ARG A 315 -22.33 11.32 19.50
C ARG A 315 -22.72 9.99 18.87
N TYR A 316 -21.74 9.34 18.26
CA TYR A 316 -21.89 7.97 17.79
C TYR A 316 -21.56 7.00 18.91
N GLN A 317 -22.42 5.99 19.07
CA GLN A 317 -22.25 4.92 20.06
C GLN A 317 -22.36 3.56 19.39
N ILE A 318 -21.76 2.55 19.99
CA ILE A 318 -21.82 1.17 19.53
C ILE A 318 -23.04 0.48 20.15
N TYR A 319 -23.79 -0.22 19.31
CA TYR A 319 -24.93 -1.03 19.70
C TYR A 319 -24.73 -2.47 19.22
N SER A 320 -25.53 -3.37 19.80
CA SER A 320 -25.72 -4.72 19.30
C SER A 320 -27.20 -5.01 19.07
N ILE A 321 -27.50 -5.92 18.16
CA ILE A 321 -28.84 -6.45 17.88
C ILE A 321 -28.72 -7.91 17.42
N SER A 322 -29.79 -8.69 17.56
CA SER A 322 -29.85 -10.04 17.01
C SER A 322 -30.02 -10.03 15.50
N SER A 323 -29.69 -11.14 14.82
CA SER A 323 -29.94 -11.28 13.38
C SER A 323 -31.43 -11.30 13.00
N LYS A 324 -32.33 -11.35 13.99
CA LYS A 324 -33.78 -11.22 13.82
C LYS A 324 -34.30 -9.81 14.10
N GLY A 325 -33.43 -8.85 14.41
CA GLY A 325 -33.83 -7.50 14.78
C GLY A 325 -34.35 -7.36 16.22
N THR A 326 -34.09 -8.35 17.07
CA THR A 326 -34.47 -8.34 18.50
C THR A 326 -33.29 -8.02 19.39
N ASP A 327 -33.53 -7.80 20.68
CA ASP A 327 -32.46 -7.69 21.69
C ASP A 327 -31.47 -6.54 21.44
N ARG A 328 -31.96 -5.41 20.91
CA ARG A 328 -31.14 -4.22 20.70
C ARG A 328 -30.60 -3.69 22.04
N LYS A 329 -29.27 -3.55 22.14
CA LYS A 329 -28.58 -3.09 23.36
C LYS A 329 -27.47 -2.09 23.01
N GLN A 330 -27.39 -0.99 23.76
CA GLN A 330 -26.24 -0.09 23.71
C GLN A 330 -25.04 -0.74 24.42
N LEU A 331 -23.86 -0.64 23.83
CA LEU A 331 -22.62 -1.24 24.34
C LEU A 331 -21.63 -0.21 24.87
N THR A 332 -21.64 1.02 24.35
CA THR A 332 -20.77 2.12 24.79
C THR A 332 -21.59 3.27 25.33
N PHE A 333 -21.08 3.93 26.38
CA PHE A 333 -21.75 5.03 27.08
C PHE A 333 -20.83 6.25 27.24
N ASP A 334 -19.76 6.29 26.45
CA ASP A 334 -18.69 7.27 26.57
C ASP A 334 -19.10 8.66 26.08
N THR A 335 -18.38 9.68 26.57
CA THR A 335 -18.50 11.08 26.12
C THR A 335 -17.78 11.36 24.80
N ASP A 336 -17.14 10.36 24.21
CA ASP A 336 -16.43 10.46 22.94
C ASP A 336 -17.18 9.69 21.84
N SER A 337 -16.85 9.96 20.57
CA SER A 337 -17.65 9.49 19.43
C SER A 337 -17.05 8.23 18.82
N SER A 338 -17.85 7.17 18.65
CA SER A 338 -17.39 5.92 18.03
C SER A 338 -17.83 5.82 16.57
N LYS A 339 -17.05 6.37 15.64
CA LYS A 339 -17.46 6.62 14.24
C LYS A 339 -17.10 5.53 13.22
N SER A 340 -16.31 4.54 13.59
CA SER A 340 -15.81 3.50 12.67
C SER A 340 -16.66 2.24 12.67
N THR A 341 -16.56 1.40 11.64
CA THR A 341 -17.12 0.04 11.64
C THR A 341 -16.58 -0.79 12.80
N PRO A 342 -17.38 -1.10 13.84
CA PRO A 342 -16.96 -1.99 14.91
C PRO A 342 -16.75 -3.39 14.35
N GLN A 343 -15.80 -4.13 14.92
CA GLN A 343 -15.58 -5.55 14.63
C GLN A 343 -15.93 -6.37 15.87
N ILE A 344 -16.48 -7.56 15.69
CA ILE A 344 -16.78 -8.48 16.80
C ILE A 344 -16.13 -9.84 16.56
N SER A 345 -15.50 -10.37 17.61
CA SER A 345 -14.90 -11.71 17.64
C SER A 345 -15.96 -12.80 17.42
N ALA A 346 -15.56 -13.96 16.88
CA ALA A 346 -16.50 -15.02 16.51
C ALA A 346 -17.32 -15.59 17.68
N ASP A 347 -16.80 -15.54 18.90
CA ASP A 347 -17.51 -15.95 20.12
C ASP A 347 -18.47 -14.87 20.64
N GLY A 348 -18.46 -13.67 20.06
CA GLY A 348 -19.33 -12.55 20.40
C GLY A 348 -18.95 -11.82 21.68
N LYS A 349 -17.75 -12.07 22.23
CA LYS A 349 -17.32 -11.57 23.56
C LYS A 349 -16.51 -10.29 23.50
N ILE A 350 -15.73 -10.09 22.44
CA ILE A 350 -14.89 -8.90 22.26
C ILE A 350 -15.37 -8.10 21.06
N VAL A 351 -15.59 -6.81 21.28
CA VAL A 351 -15.83 -5.81 20.23
C VAL A 351 -14.65 -4.86 20.16
N VAL A 352 -14.09 -4.64 18.97
CA VAL A 352 -13.03 -3.66 18.74
C VAL A 352 -13.57 -2.53 17.88
N PHE A 353 -13.31 -1.29 18.28
CA PHE A 353 -13.83 -0.10 17.62
C PHE A 353 -12.90 1.09 17.87
N GLN A 354 -13.13 2.16 17.12
CA GLN A 354 -12.43 3.43 17.35
C GLN A 354 -13.27 4.36 18.19
N LYS A 355 -12.58 5.09 19.06
CA LYS A 355 -13.10 6.17 19.86
C LYS A 355 -12.39 7.46 19.46
N ALA A 356 -13.11 8.35 18.81
CA ALA A 356 -12.62 9.67 18.41
C ALA A 356 -12.72 10.64 19.59
N LYS A 357 -11.57 11.07 20.09
CA LYS A 357 -11.41 12.09 21.13
C LYS A 357 -11.14 13.45 20.47
N GLN A 358 -11.00 14.51 21.29
CA GLN A 358 -10.80 15.87 20.78
C GLN A 358 -9.52 16.03 19.94
N PHE A 359 -8.45 15.30 20.27
CA PHE A 359 -7.12 15.46 19.64
C PHE A 359 -6.47 14.13 19.23
N SER A 360 -7.16 13.01 19.45
CA SER A 360 -6.63 11.68 19.20
C SER A 360 -7.73 10.72 18.78
N THR A 361 -7.32 9.66 18.10
CA THR A 361 -8.17 8.50 17.82
C THR A 361 -7.60 7.31 18.57
N GLU A 362 -8.46 6.66 19.36
CA GLU A 362 -8.10 5.52 20.19
C GLU A 362 -8.71 4.23 19.65
N LEU A 363 -7.91 3.17 19.57
CA LEU A 363 -8.39 1.82 19.32
C LEU A 363 -8.75 1.16 20.65
N VAL A 364 -10.00 0.73 20.79
CA VAL A 364 -10.55 0.19 22.04
C VAL A 364 -11.04 -1.23 21.84
N ALA A 365 -10.72 -2.11 22.78
CA ALA A 365 -11.37 -3.40 22.95
C ALA A 365 -12.37 -3.37 24.11
N LEU A 366 -13.61 -3.77 23.84
CA LEU A 366 -14.69 -3.92 24.81
C LEU A 366 -14.98 -5.39 25.07
N ASP A 367 -14.93 -5.81 26.34
CA ASP A 367 -15.53 -7.05 26.81
C ASP A 367 -17.05 -6.85 26.94
N VAL A 368 -17.80 -7.55 26.09
CA VAL A 368 -19.25 -7.39 25.96
C VAL A 368 -20.01 -7.94 27.17
N GLU A 369 -19.45 -8.94 27.86
CA GLU A 369 -20.09 -9.53 29.04
C GLU A 369 -19.87 -8.66 30.27
N LYS A 370 -18.65 -8.14 30.45
CA LYS A 370 -18.28 -7.32 31.61
C LYS A 370 -18.57 -5.83 31.43
N GLY A 371 -18.74 -5.37 30.19
CA GLY A 371 -18.85 -3.95 29.86
C GLY A 371 -17.53 -3.17 30.03
N THR A 372 -16.41 -3.85 30.27
CA THR A 372 -15.11 -3.22 30.53
C THR A 372 -14.38 -2.93 29.23
N GLN A 373 -13.83 -1.72 29.11
CA GLN A 373 -13.04 -1.28 27.95
C GLN A 373 -11.54 -1.26 28.26
N ARG A 374 -10.73 -1.45 27.22
CA ARG A 374 -9.27 -1.34 27.25
C ARG A 374 -8.78 -0.58 26.01
N SER A 375 -7.91 0.39 26.23
CA SER A 375 -7.13 1.03 25.16
C SER A 375 -6.07 0.08 24.63
N LEU A 376 -6.00 -0.10 23.32
CA LEU A 376 -4.98 -0.90 22.63
C LEU A 376 -3.93 -0.02 21.95
N PHE A 377 -4.33 1.15 21.46
CA PHE A 377 -3.49 2.08 20.73
C PHE A 377 -4.14 3.46 20.74
N GLU A 378 -3.33 4.50 20.85
CA GLU A 378 -3.79 5.88 20.70
C GLU A 378 -2.88 6.61 19.73
N SER A 379 -3.48 7.16 18.68
CA SER A 379 -2.77 7.97 17.70
C SER A 379 -3.21 9.41 17.84
N PHE A 380 -2.24 10.30 17.98
CA PHE A 380 -2.45 11.74 17.96
C PHE A 380 -2.47 12.20 16.50
N ASN A 381 -3.43 13.06 16.14
CA ASN A 381 -3.62 13.63 14.80
C ASN A 381 -3.90 12.64 13.64
N SER A 382 -4.07 11.34 13.89
CA SER A 382 -4.41 10.38 12.83
C SER A 382 -5.88 10.42 12.46
N ASN A 383 -6.13 10.49 11.16
CA ASN A 383 -7.46 10.61 10.57
C ASN A 383 -8.09 9.25 10.18
N SER A 384 -7.35 8.15 10.29
CA SER A 384 -7.88 6.84 9.90
C SER A 384 -7.26 5.72 10.73
N LEU A 385 -8.07 5.12 11.58
CA LEU A 385 -7.90 3.71 11.92
C LEU A 385 -8.96 2.95 11.12
N ALA A 386 -8.74 1.70 10.77
CA ALA A 386 -9.75 0.83 10.17
C ALA A 386 -9.51 -0.57 10.70
N PRO A 387 -10.07 -0.91 11.89
CA PRO A 387 -9.73 -2.15 12.57
C PRO A 387 -10.26 -3.33 11.78
N VAL A 388 -9.40 -4.32 11.60
CA VAL A 388 -9.77 -5.63 11.12
C VAL A 388 -9.33 -6.66 12.15
N LEU A 389 -10.32 -7.27 12.80
CA LEU A 389 -10.14 -8.21 13.91
C LEU A 389 -10.01 -9.63 13.35
N SER A 390 -9.02 -10.39 13.82
CA SER A 390 -8.95 -11.82 13.54
C SER A 390 -10.18 -12.52 14.10
N ARG A 391 -10.65 -13.57 13.42
CA ARG A 391 -11.89 -14.25 13.79
C ARG A 391 -11.85 -14.83 15.21
N ASP A 392 -10.67 -15.24 15.66
CA ASP A 392 -10.43 -15.71 17.04
C ASP A 392 -10.37 -14.60 18.10
N GLY A 393 -10.49 -13.33 17.69
CA GLY A 393 -10.52 -12.16 18.56
C GLY A 393 -9.18 -11.77 19.18
N LYS A 394 -8.07 -12.41 18.79
CA LYS A 394 -6.77 -12.21 19.45
C LYS A 394 -5.91 -11.10 18.85
N LYS A 395 -6.07 -10.82 17.55
CA LYS A 395 -5.25 -9.83 16.84
C LYS A 395 -6.15 -8.84 16.11
N VAL A 396 -5.76 -7.57 16.10
CA VAL A 396 -6.41 -6.54 15.28
C VAL A 396 -5.34 -5.81 14.48
N ALA A 397 -5.56 -5.71 13.17
CA ALA A 397 -4.76 -4.87 12.29
C ALA A 397 -5.45 -3.52 12.10
N ILE A 398 -4.67 -2.44 12.06
CA ILE A 398 -5.12 -1.06 11.79
C ILE A 398 -4.14 -0.38 10.84
N THR A 399 -4.63 0.54 10.02
CA THR A 399 -3.81 1.61 9.46
C THR A 399 -3.78 2.77 10.45
N SER A 400 -2.68 3.51 10.56
CA SER A 400 -2.67 4.86 11.12
C SER A 400 -1.90 5.77 10.17
N THR A 401 -2.42 6.95 9.90
CA THR A 401 -1.82 7.91 8.98
C THR A 401 -1.33 9.12 9.76
N ASP A 402 -0.06 9.51 9.58
CA ASP A 402 0.52 10.68 10.23
C ASP A 402 0.22 11.99 9.49
N ASP A 403 0.68 13.11 10.07
CA ASP A 403 0.48 14.46 9.50
C ASP A 403 1.21 14.67 8.15
N ASN A 404 2.15 13.79 7.79
CA ASN A 404 2.84 13.80 6.50
C ASN A 404 2.16 12.87 5.48
N GLU A 405 0.94 12.40 5.76
CA GLU A 405 0.17 11.45 4.97
C GLU A 405 0.84 10.07 4.82
N VAL A 406 1.81 9.75 5.67
CA VAL A 406 2.44 8.43 5.71
C VAL A 406 1.54 7.49 6.49
N SER A 407 1.04 6.46 5.80
CA SER A 407 0.20 5.44 6.38
C SER A 407 1.02 4.23 6.81
N THR A 408 0.86 3.81 8.06
CA THR A 408 1.57 2.67 8.65
C THR A 408 0.58 1.65 9.18
N ILE A 409 0.85 0.38 8.93
CA ILE A 409 0.10 -0.75 9.46
C ILE A 409 0.63 -1.12 10.84
N TYR A 410 -0.29 -1.24 11.80
CA TYR A 410 -0.01 -1.78 13.12
C TYR A 410 -0.85 -3.01 13.40
N VAL A 411 -0.29 -3.96 14.14
CA VAL A 411 -0.99 -5.14 14.63
C VAL A 411 -0.95 -5.16 16.15
N ALA A 412 -2.12 -5.15 16.79
CA ALA A 412 -2.25 -5.23 18.24
C ALA A 412 -2.70 -6.62 18.70
N ASP A 413 -2.13 -7.09 19.80
CA ASP A 413 -2.64 -8.20 20.58
C ASP A 413 -3.76 -7.73 21.49
N VAL A 414 -4.98 -8.22 21.26
CA VAL A 414 -6.19 -7.73 21.91
C VAL A 414 -6.19 -8.04 23.41
N LEU A 415 -5.61 -9.17 23.82
CA LEU A 415 -5.56 -9.58 25.22
C LEU A 415 -4.43 -8.87 25.97
N ARG A 416 -3.25 -8.79 25.37
CA ARG A 416 -2.05 -8.22 26.02
C ARG A 416 -1.98 -6.70 25.92
N GLY A 417 -2.63 -6.10 24.92
CA GLY A 417 -2.49 -4.67 24.62
C GLY A 417 -1.14 -4.29 24.01
N THR A 418 -0.33 -5.27 23.58
CA THR A 418 0.94 -5.02 22.91
C THR A 418 0.68 -4.71 21.44
N ILE A 419 1.33 -3.68 20.90
CA ILE A 419 1.23 -3.29 19.50
C ILE A 419 2.58 -3.46 18.80
N THR A 420 2.53 -3.84 17.53
CA THR A 420 3.69 -3.96 16.64
C THR A 420 3.46 -3.06 15.44
N GLU A 421 4.37 -2.13 15.20
CA GLU A 421 4.49 -1.41 13.92
C GLU A 421 5.07 -2.39 12.88
N THR A 422 4.46 -2.48 11.70
CA THR A 422 4.75 -3.58 10.77
C THR A 422 5.27 -3.11 9.41
N ALA A 423 4.52 -2.30 8.68
CA ALA A 423 4.90 -1.85 7.34
C ALA A 423 4.22 -0.53 6.97
N THR A 424 4.82 0.24 6.05
CA THR A 424 4.16 1.36 5.39
C THR A 424 3.13 0.85 4.39
N GLY A 425 1.87 1.23 4.56
CA GLY A 425 0.75 0.78 3.74
C GLY A 425 -0.63 1.09 4.32
N THR A 426 -1.66 0.67 3.61
CA THR A 426 -3.07 0.91 3.95
C THR A 426 -3.93 -0.35 3.81
N SER A 427 -5.21 -0.24 4.19
CA SER A 427 -6.25 -1.23 3.91
C SER A 427 -5.91 -2.67 4.33
N PRO A 428 -5.50 -2.90 5.58
CA PRO A 428 -5.12 -4.23 6.02
C PRO A 428 -6.34 -5.16 6.01
N SER A 429 -6.12 -6.43 5.75
CA SER A 429 -7.05 -7.53 6.03
C SER A 429 -6.27 -8.62 6.76
N ILE A 430 -6.87 -9.22 7.78
CA ILE A 430 -6.24 -10.26 8.58
C ILE A 430 -6.85 -11.61 8.26
N ASN A 431 -6.02 -12.64 8.15
CA ASN A 431 -6.54 -13.97 7.95
C ASN A 431 -7.28 -14.45 9.21
N PRO A 432 -8.18 -15.45 9.09
CA PRO A 432 -9.12 -15.77 10.17
C PRO A 432 -8.43 -16.27 11.44
N GLY A 433 -7.31 -16.98 11.25
CA GLY A 433 -6.47 -17.49 12.34
C GLY A 433 -5.53 -16.44 12.96
N GLY A 434 -5.48 -15.21 12.44
CA GLY A 434 -4.69 -14.11 13.01
C GLY A 434 -3.18 -14.28 12.88
N GLY A 435 -2.69 -15.02 11.89
CA GLY A 435 -1.26 -15.25 11.66
C GLY A 435 -0.67 -14.47 10.49
N LYS A 436 -1.51 -14.00 9.56
CA LYS A 436 -1.10 -13.23 8.37
C LYS A 436 -2.00 -12.04 8.13
N ILE A 437 -1.45 -11.00 7.51
CA ILE A 437 -2.20 -9.86 7.02
C ILE A 437 -1.86 -9.57 5.57
N THR A 438 -2.83 -9.07 4.82
CA THR A 438 -2.63 -8.45 3.51
C THR A 438 -2.84 -6.97 3.64
N TYR A 439 -2.15 -6.18 2.84
CA TYR A 439 -2.23 -4.73 2.87
C TYR A 439 -1.85 -4.17 1.49
N VAL A 440 -2.21 -2.92 1.26
CA VAL A 440 -1.80 -2.17 0.06
C VAL A 440 -0.54 -1.39 0.38
N SER A 441 0.45 -1.39 -0.51
CA SER A 441 1.64 -0.54 -0.40
C SER A 441 2.08 -0.02 -1.76
N THR A 442 2.61 1.21 -1.78
CA THR A 442 3.12 1.91 -2.97
C THR A 442 4.64 1.87 -3.09
N ARG A 443 5.31 1.06 -2.26
CA ARG A 443 6.78 1.00 -2.19
C ARG A 443 7.49 0.61 -3.49
N ASP A 444 6.74 0.04 -4.45
CA ASP A 444 7.23 -0.39 -5.76
C ASP A 444 6.53 0.35 -6.93
N ASP A 445 6.38 1.67 -6.82
CA ASP A 445 5.83 2.61 -7.81
C ASP A 445 4.29 2.68 -7.96
N ASN A 446 3.56 1.56 -7.87
CA ASN A 446 2.09 1.52 -7.86
C ASN A 446 1.50 0.85 -6.61
N GLU A 447 0.21 1.05 -6.37
CA GLU A 447 -0.52 0.35 -5.30
C GLU A 447 -0.59 -1.15 -5.60
N GLU A 448 0.00 -1.95 -4.73
CA GLU A 448 0.07 -3.40 -4.89
C GLU A 448 -0.32 -4.11 -3.60
N ILE A 449 -0.83 -5.33 -3.73
CA ILE A 449 -1.18 -6.17 -2.57
C ILE A 449 0.08 -6.87 -2.07
N TYR A 450 0.34 -6.71 -0.78
CA TYR A 450 1.37 -7.43 -0.05
C TYR A 450 0.75 -8.35 0.97
N VAL A 451 1.49 -9.38 1.37
CA VAL A 451 1.18 -10.25 2.50
C VAL A 451 2.37 -10.30 3.46
N MET A 452 2.10 -10.34 4.75
CA MET A 452 3.12 -10.54 5.78
C MET A 452 2.57 -11.31 6.98
N GLY A 453 3.46 -11.75 7.86
CA GLY A 453 3.08 -12.23 9.18
C GLY A 453 2.52 -11.11 10.06
N THR A 454 1.67 -11.43 11.02
CA THR A 454 1.19 -10.45 12.02
C THR A 454 2.29 -9.87 12.92
N ASP A 455 3.50 -10.41 12.85
CA ASP A 455 4.72 -9.90 13.49
C ASP A 455 5.49 -8.89 12.61
N GLY A 456 4.96 -8.56 11.42
CA GLY A 456 5.58 -7.64 10.45
C GLY A 456 6.65 -8.26 9.56
N LYS A 457 6.95 -9.55 9.73
CA LYS A 457 8.01 -10.24 8.98
C LYS A 457 7.48 -10.93 7.72
N ALA A 458 8.40 -11.34 6.86
CA ALA A 458 8.12 -12.05 5.61
C ALA A 458 7.16 -11.29 4.68
N GLN A 459 7.40 -9.98 4.53
CA GLN A 459 6.65 -9.13 3.60
C GLN A 459 6.90 -9.59 2.16
N THR A 460 5.83 -9.98 1.47
CA THR A 460 5.89 -10.53 0.11
C THR A 460 4.88 -9.80 -0.76
N ARG A 461 5.32 -9.29 -1.91
CA ARG A 461 4.44 -8.74 -2.95
C ARG A 461 3.64 -9.87 -3.60
N LEU A 462 2.32 -9.76 -3.63
CA LEU A 462 1.43 -10.76 -4.24
C LEU A 462 1.05 -10.44 -5.68
N THR A 463 1.09 -9.16 -6.04
CA THR A 463 0.62 -8.66 -7.32
C THR A 463 1.68 -7.80 -7.96
N THR A 464 1.91 -7.95 -9.27
CA THR A 464 3.05 -7.33 -9.97
C THR A 464 2.63 -6.74 -11.32
N ASN A 465 1.44 -6.14 -11.36
CA ASN A 465 0.85 -5.66 -12.60
C ASN A 465 0.99 -4.14 -12.71
N THR A 466 0.54 -3.54 -13.82
CA THR A 466 0.73 -2.09 -14.05
C THR A 466 -0.43 -1.24 -13.54
N THR A 467 -1.52 -1.86 -13.06
CA THR A 467 -2.69 -1.16 -12.52
C THR A 467 -2.62 -1.10 -11.00
N GLU A 468 -3.44 -0.25 -10.38
CA GLU A 468 -3.54 -0.17 -8.93
C GLU A 468 -4.36 -1.35 -8.39
N ASP A 469 -3.83 -1.99 -7.35
CA ASP A 469 -4.48 -3.10 -6.68
C ASP A 469 -4.87 -2.70 -5.24
N LEU A 470 -6.16 -2.80 -4.96
CA LEU A 470 -6.81 -2.17 -3.81
C LEU A 470 -7.71 -3.12 -3.02
N SER A 471 -8.05 -2.72 -1.79
CA SER A 471 -9.08 -3.34 -0.95
C SER A 471 -8.97 -4.87 -0.78
N PRO A 472 -7.79 -5.42 -0.39
CA PRO A 472 -7.63 -6.85 -0.25
C PRO A 472 -8.54 -7.41 0.86
N ASP A 473 -9.06 -8.61 0.65
CA ASP A 473 -9.85 -9.38 1.60
C ASP A 473 -9.38 -10.83 1.65
N PHE A 474 -8.90 -11.26 2.80
CA PHE A 474 -8.55 -12.65 3.04
C PHE A 474 -9.80 -13.53 3.12
N ALA A 475 -9.81 -14.62 2.36
CA ALA A 475 -10.83 -15.63 2.49
C ALA A 475 -10.83 -16.22 3.90
N ASP A 476 -12.02 -16.32 4.46
CA ASP A 476 -12.31 -17.21 5.57
C ASP A 476 -12.10 -18.65 5.09
N GLY A 477 -10.85 -19.12 5.15
CA GLY A 477 -10.52 -20.52 4.90
C GLY A 477 -11.40 -21.40 5.78
N SER A 478 -11.85 -22.53 5.26
CA SER A 478 -12.66 -23.50 6.00
C SER A 478 -11.88 -24.05 7.19
N VAL A 479 -11.96 -23.38 8.33
CA VAL A 479 -11.61 -23.93 9.64
C VAL A 479 -12.87 -24.63 10.18
N PRO A 480 -12.78 -25.85 10.73
CA PRO A 480 -13.94 -26.61 11.15
C PRO A 480 -14.80 -25.79 12.11
N LYS A 481 -16.13 -26.01 12.06
CA LYS A 481 -17.06 -25.56 13.11
C LYS A 481 -16.39 -25.73 14.48
N PRO A 482 -16.58 -24.79 15.42
CA PRO A 482 -16.18 -25.01 16.80
C PRO A 482 -16.70 -26.39 17.22
N VAL A 483 -15.79 -27.29 17.61
CA VAL A 483 -16.20 -28.51 18.29
C VAL A 483 -16.85 -28.02 19.57
N VAL A 484 -18.18 -28.04 19.61
CA VAL A 484 -18.91 -27.97 20.85
C VAL A 484 -18.54 -29.27 21.55
N THR A 485 -17.48 -29.25 22.35
CA THR A 485 -17.25 -30.32 23.32
C THR A 485 -18.47 -30.27 24.23
N ALA A 486 -19.39 -31.21 24.02
CA ALA A 486 -20.48 -31.43 24.94
C ALA A 486 -19.85 -31.55 26.33
N SER A 487 -20.22 -30.62 27.21
CA SER A 487 -19.92 -30.72 28.63
C SER A 487 -20.30 -32.12 29.06
N SER A 488 -19.32 -32.90 29.52
CA SER A 488 -19.58 -34.21 30.11
C SER A 488 -20.50 -33.97 31.30
N ALA A 489 -21.77 -34.36 31.15
CA ALA A 489 -22.70 -34.41 32.26
C ALA A 489 -22.08 -35.26 33.38
N PRO A 490 -22.22 -34.87 34.66
CA PRO A 490 -21.70 -35.67 35.75
C PRO A 490 -22.39 -37.03 35.75
N ALA A 491 -21.60 -38.09 35.86
CA ALA A 491 -22.08 -39.47 35.90
C ALA A 491 -23.09 -39.62 37.05
N THR A 492 -24.33 -39.94 36.69
CA THR A 492 -25.32 -40.45 37.64
C THR A 492 -24.88 -41.86 38.05
N SER A 493 -24.56 -42.05 39.32
CA SER A 493 -24.32 -43.37 39.88
C SER A 493 -25.61 -44.19 39.81
N GLN A 494 -25.62 -45.20 38.95
CA GLN A 494 -26.61 -46.27 39.05
C GLN A 494 -26.33 -47.08 40.31
N VAL A 495 -27.29 -47.05 41.23
CA VAL A 495 -27.42 -48.01 42.31
C VAL A 495 -27.75 -49.36 41.67
N GLN A 496 -26.75 -50.23 41.60
CA GLN A 496 -26.96 -51.64 41.30
C GLN A 496 -27.57 -52.30 42.53
N GLY A 497 -28.86 -52.64 42.42
CA GLY A 497 -29.50 -53.60 43.31
C GLY A 497 -28.87 -54.98 43.11
N GLY A 498 -28.38 -55.56 44.20
CA GLY A 498 -27.79 -56.89 44.23
C GLY A 498 -28.09 -57.60 45.54
N GLY A 499 -29.18 -58.38 45.52
CA GLY A 499 -29.38 -59.66 46.23
C GLY A 499 -28.79 -59.88 47.61
N ALA A 500 -29.70 -60.05 48.58
CA ALA A 500 -29.47 -60.73 49.84
C ALA A 500 -29.04 -62.21 49.65
N SER A 501 -28.16 -62.70 50.53
CA SER A 501 -28.29 -64.02 51.19
C SER A 501 -27.12 -64.32 52.15
N ALA A 502 -27.48 -64.64 53.41
CA ALA A 502 -26.81 -65.52 54.39
C ALA A 502 -25.43 -65.09 54.96
N ASN A 503 -25.04 -65.33 56.21
CA ASN A 503 -25.59 -66.05 57.35
C ASN A 503 -24.73 -65.70 58.59
N ARG A 504 -25.32 -65.73 59.80
CA ARG A 504 -24.75 -66.04 61.15
C ARG A 504 -23.53 -65.22 61.60
N SER A 505 -23.50 -64.63 62.80
CA SER A 505 -23.87 -65.15 64.13
C SER A 505 -24.05 -64.00 65.11
#